data_AF-A0A3L6SWQ4-F1
#
_entry.id   AF-A0A3L6SWQ4-F1
#
_cell.length_a   1.000
_cell.length_b   1.000
_cell.length_c   1.000
_cell.angle_alpha   90.00
_cell.angle_beta   90.00
_cell.angle_gamma   90.00
#
_symmetry.space_group_name_H-M   'P 1'
#
loop_
_entity.id
_entity.type
_entity.pdbx_description
1 polymer ?
#
loop_
_entity_poly.entity_id
_entity_poly.type
_entity_poly.pdbx_seq_one_letter_code
_entity_poly.pdbx_strand_id
1 'polypeptide(L)'
;MAASGPSPSTSAAVALPFLVHDVGPEYYEPQAQYSVASQSLVNATIDLLQDHRCFETPQGWVLALDPASLRTFLWRPEDGERIALPDMEEDFPTNWKCVLSDRPGAGFCAVMVLDLERQQAGTPWLRAHHVAEVAVYKMDFSAPAWCKVDRIGDDRVFLLGGDRLGESNFGASCSAGEHGLPGNRIYFLNHWATNENFLHIIDLEKETQEVERPFKDFVDSLRPPFWMLPTAE
;
A
#
# COMPACT_ATOMS: atom_id res chain seq x y z
N MET A 1 -5.59 48.48 26.92
CA MET A 1 -6.37 47.25 26.71
C MET A 1 -5.85 46.60 25.43
N ALA A 2 -4.96 45.61 25.55
CA ALA A 2 -4.45 44.88 24.41
C ALA A 2 -5.42 43.72 24.14
N ALA A 3 -5.98 43.68 22.94
CA ALA A 3 -6.84 42.60 22.49
C ALA A 3 -5.97 41.33 22.32
N SER A 4 -6.28 40.31 23.11
CA SER A 4 -5.76 38.96 22.95
C SER A 4 -6.17 38.41 21.59
N GLY A 5 -5.19 38.15 20.72
CA GLY A 5 -5.40 37.38 19.50
C GLY A 5 -5.82 35.94 19.83
N PRO A 6 -6.46 35.23 18.88
CA PRO A 6 -6.87 33.85 19.11
C PRO A 6 -5.64 32.98 19.36
N SER A 7 -5.66 32.24 20.47
CA SER A 7 -4.70 31.17 20.75
C SER A 7 -4.69 30.16 19.60
N PRO A 8 -3.54 29.57 19.23
CA PRO A 8 -3.52 28.46 18.29
C PRO A 8 -4.37 27.34 18.88
N SER A 9 -5.42 26.94 18.16
CA SER A 9 -6.25 25.80 18.51
C SER A 9 -5.35 24.57 18.54
N THR A 10 -5.05 24.09 19.75
CA THR A 10 -4.39 22.81 19.96
C THR A 10 -5.26 21.75 19.29
N SER A 11 -4.79 21.23 18.15
CA SER A 11 -5.38 20.06 17.51
C SER A 11 -5.45 18.96 18.58
N ALA A 12 -6.66 18.57 18.95
CA ALA A 12 -6.85 17.49 19.90
C ALA A 12 -6.25 16.23 19.28
N ALA A 13 -5.16 15.72 19.87
CA ALA A 13 -4.53 14.49 19.41
C ALA A 13 -5.59 13.37 19.43
N VAL A 14 -6.00 12.92 18.25
CA VAL A 14 -6.94 11.81 18.12
C VAL A 14 -6.19 10.54 18.57
N ALA A 15 -6.72 9.88 19.59
CA ALA A 15 -6.13 8.63 20.08
C ALA A 15 -6.25 7.55 19.01
N LEU A 16 -5.11 6.95 18.63
CA LEU A 16 -5.05 5.81 17.72
C LEU A 16 -5.70 4.55 18.33
N PRO A 17 -6.22 3.63 17.50
CA PRO A 17 -6.39 3.76 16.05
C PRO A 17 -7.61 4.64 15.70
N PHE A 18 -7.50 5.40 14.61
CA PHE A 18 -8.63 6.12 14.02
C PHE A 18 -8.81 5.72 12.56
N LEU A 19 -10.05 5.70 12.10
CA LEU A 19 -10.41 5.51 10.69
C LEU A 19 -10.50 6.87 10.02
N VAL A 20 -9.88 7.01 8.85
CA VAL A 20 -9.98 8.23 8.03
C VAL A 20 -10.94 7.96 6.89
N HIS A 21 -11.91 8.86 6.72
CA HIS A 21 -12.67 8.99 5.50
C HIS A 21 -12.07 10.13 4.69
N ASP A 22 -11.44 9.78 3.57
CA ASP A 22 -10.96 10.74 2.58
C ASP A 22 -11.84 10.69 1.34
N VAL A 23 -12.57 11.78 1.09
CA VAL A 23 -13.45 11.91 -0.09
C VAL A 23 -12.67 12.31 -1.35
N GLY A 24 -11.38 12.63 -1.21
CA GLY A 24 -10.53 13.03 -2.32
C GLY A 24 -10.77 14.46 -2.81
N PRO A 25 -9.95 14.93 -3.78
CA PRO A 25 -9.88 16.34 -4.17
C PRO A 25 -11.10 16.85 -4.95
N GLU A 26 -11.97 15.97 -5.42
CA GLU A 26 -13.15 16.34 -6.21
C GLU A 26 -14.32 16.84 -5.35
N TYR A 27 -14.26 16.63 -4.03
CA TYR A 27 -15.34 16.97 -3.10
C TYR A 27 -14.92 18.06 -2.12
N TYR A 28 -15.85 18.98 -1.84
CA TYR A 28 -15.65 20.09 -0.89
C TYR A 28 -15.78 19.65 0.58
N GLU A 29 -16.13 18.39 0.84
CA GLU A 29 -16.29 17.90 2.21
C GLU A 29 -14.92 17.66 2.85
N PRO A 30 -14.72 18.08 4.11
CA PRO A 30 -13.47 17.83 4.81
C PRO A 30 -13.33 16.35 5.12
N GLN A 31 -12.09 15.89 5.21
CA GLN A 31 -11.80 14.55 5.73
C GLN A 31 -12.34 14.40 7.16
N ALA A 32 -12.84 13.21 7.47
CA ALA A 32 -13.39 12.90 8.78
C ALA A 32 -12.59 11.77 9.43
N GLN A 33 -12.39 11.88 10.74
CA GLN A 33 -11.65 10.89 11.54
C GLN A 33 -12.55 10.28 12.59
N TYR A 34 -12.61 8.96 12.65
CA TYR A 34 -13.33 8.25 13.70
C TYR A 34 -12.36 7.52 14.61
N SER A 35 -12.22 7.96 15.87
CA SER A 35 -11.45 7.20 16.85
C SER A 35 -12.27 6.02 17.36
N VAL A 36 -11.69 4.83 17.26
CA VAL A 36 -12.31 3.60 17.76
C VAL A 36 -12.32 3.59 19.29
N ALA A 37 -11.24 4.08 19.92
CA ALA A 37 -11.07 4.06 21.37
C ALA A 37 -12.08 4.96 22.09
N SER A 38 -12.30 6.18 21.59
CA SER A 38 -13.27 7.12 22.17
C SER A 38 -14.65 7.08 21.50
N GLN A 39 -14.81 6.25 20.45
CA GLN A 39 -16.03 6.16 19.64
C GLN A 39 -16.53 7.51 19.13
N SER A 40 -15.61 8.42 18.80
CA SER A 40 -15.92 9.82 18.47
C SER A 40 -15.49 10.15 17.04
N LEU A 41 -16.39 10.84 16.32
CA LEU A 41 -16.11 11.41 15.00
C LEU A 41 -15.60 12.85 15.15
N VAL A 42 -14.47 13.14 14.54
CA VAL A 42 -13.87 14.47 14.45
C VAL A 42 -13.85 14.87 12.98
N ASN A 43 -14.67 15.86 12.63
CA ASN A 43 -14.65 16.50 11.32
C ASN A 43 -13.62 17.64 11.34
N ALA A 44 -12.36 17.28 11.54
CA ALA A 44 -11.23 18.19 11.47
C ALA A 44 -10.22 17.63 10.49
N THR A 45 -9.82 18.49 9.55
CA THR A 45 -8.84 18.16 8.54
C THR A 45 -7.49 17.87 9.20
N ILE A 46 -6.85 16.77 8.81
CA ILE A 46 -5.40 16.66 9.00
C ILE A 46 -4.82 17.40 7.80
N ASP A 47 -4.25 18.59 8.03
CA ASP A 47 -3.67 19.41 6.95
C ASP A 47 -2.76 18.59 6.02
N LEU A 48 -2.05 17.62 6.59
CA LEU A 48 -1.21 16.68 5.84
C LEU A 48 -1.98 15.84 4.81
N LEU A 49 -3.13 15.30 5.20
CA LEU A 49 -3.90 14.38 4.37
C LEU A 49 -4.71 15.14 3.31
N GLN A 50 -4.99 16.43 3.50
CA GLN A 50 -5.77 17.23 2.54
C GLN A 50 -5.01 17.47 1.23
N ASP A 51 -3.73 17.79 1.34
CA ASP A 51 -2.90 18.17 0.19
C ASP A 51 -2.22 16.96 -0.47
N HIS A 52 -2.37 15.75 0.08
CA HIS A 52 -1.62 14.57 -0.33
C HIS A 52 -2.54 13.38 -0.63
N ARG A 53 -2.17 12.60 -1.64
CA ARG A 53 -2.66 11.23 -1.78
C ARG A 53 -1.98 10.37 -0.72
N CYS A 54 -2.76 9.66 0.09
CA CYS A 54 -2.25 8.88 1.21
C CYS A 54 -2.53 7.39 1.06
N PHE A 55 -1.54 6.57 1.41
CA PHE A 55 -1.55 5.12 1.20
C PHE A 55 -1.07 4.43 2.47
N GLU A 56 -1.97 3.73 3.14
CA GLU A 56 -1.69 2.98 4.35
C GLU A 56 -0.77 1.79 4.08
N THR A 57 0.06 1.45 5.07
CA THR A 57 0.90 0.26 5.05
C THR A 57 0.56 -0.63 6.25
N PRO A 58 0.63 -1.97 6.12
CA PRO A 58 0.41 -2.91 7.22
C PRO A 58 1.29 -2.64 8.46
N GLN A 59 2.44 -1.99 8.26
CA GLN A 59 3.40 -1.64 9.31
C GLN A 59 3.00 -0.39 10.11
N GLY A 60 1.84 0.22 9.82
CA GLY A 60 1.32 1.39 10.53
C GLY A 60 1.87 2.73 10.05
N TRP A 61 2.62 2.73 8.94
CA TRP A 61 3.06 3.95 8.26
C TRP A 61 2.13 4.31 7.10
N VAL A 62 2.13 5.58 6.71
CA VAL A 62 1.38 6.08 5.57
C VAL A 62 2.36 6.70 4.59
N LEU A 63 2.36 6.26 3.33
CA LEU A 63 3.02 6.99 2.26
C LEU A 63 2.11 8.15 1.85
N ALA A 64 2.67 9.36 1.81
CA ALA A 64 2.00 10.55 1.30
C ALA A 64 2.69 11.05 0.05
N LEU A 65 1.91 11.45 -0.95
CA LEU A 65 2.36 12.04 -2.21
C LEU A 65 1.60 13.35 -2.45
N ASP A 66 2.32 14.44 -2.64
CA ASP A 66 1.76 15.70 -3.14
C ASP A 66 1.57 15.59 -4.66
N PRO A 67 0.34 15.61 -5.20
CA PRO A 67 0.10 15.44 -6.63
C PRO A 67 0.61 16.62 -7.47
N ALA A 68 0.81 17.81 -6.89
CA ALA A 68 1.27 19.00 -7.61
C ALA A 68 2.81 19.05 -7.70
N SER A 69 3.51 18.70 -6.62
CA SER A 69 4.97 18.76 -6.57
C SER A 69 5.68 17.42 -6.71
N LEU A 70 4.93 16.31 -6.67
CA LEU A 70 5.41 14.93 -6.64
C LEU A 70 6.32 14.61 -5.44
N ARG A 71 6.31 15.48 -4.42
CA ARG A 71 7.03 15.23 -3.16
C ARG A 71 6.41 14.06 -2.43
N THR A 72 7.26 13.20 -1.86
CA THR A 72 6.78 12.09 -1.04
C THR A 72 7.41 12.08 0.35
N PHE A 73 6.71 11.47 1.30
CA PHE A 73 7.27 11.12 2.60
C PHE A 73 6.51 9.94 3.22
N LEU A 74 7.17 9.19 4.10
CA LEU A 74 6.47 8.31 5.04
C LEU A 74 6.07 9.11 6.27
N TRP A 75 4.84 8.94 6.70
CA TRP A 75 4.31 9.54 7.92
C TRP A 75 3.89 8.44 8.91
N ARG A 76 4.32 8.59 10.15
CA ARG A 76 3.84 7.78 11.27
C ARG A 76 2.76 8.55 12.02
N PRO A 77 1.51 8.05 12.07
CA PRO A 77 0.43 8.73 12.77
C PRO A 77 0.62 8.84 14.30
N GLU A 78 1.42 7.97 14.90
CA GLU A 78 1.56 7.85 16.37
C GLU A 78 2.24 9.06 17.02
N ASP A 79 3.35 9.50 16.44
CA ASP A 79 4.20 10.58 16.95
C ASP A 79 4.34 11.74 15.96
N GLY A 80 3.73 11.61 14.77
CA GLY A 80 3.85 12.57 13.68
C GLY A 80 5.20 12.52 12.98
N GLU A 81 6.03 11.49 13.22
CA GLU A 81 7.31 11.32 12.56
C GLU A 81 7.14 11.31 11.04
N ARG A 82 8.02 12.03 10.36
CA ARG A 82 8.09 12.05 8.89
C ARG A 82 9.47 11.64 8.45
N ILE A 83 9.53 10.65 7.59
CA ILE A 83 10.75 10.31 6.85
C ILE A 83 10.57 10.89 5.46
N ALA A 84 11.28 11.99 5.20
CA ALA A 84 11.29 12.59 3.87
C ALA A 84 11.72 11.54 2.85
N LEU A 85 10.94 11.42 1.80
CA LEU A 85 11.27 10.58 0.67
C LEU A 85 11.60 11.49 -0.53
N PRO A 86 12.38 10.99 -1.49
CA PRO A 86 12.62 11.62 -2.78
C PRO A 86 11.32 11.99 -3.50
N ASP A 87 11.43 12.99 -4.36
CA ASP A 87 10.33 13.35 -5.25
C ASP A 87 10.18 12.27 -6.33
N MET A 88 8.94 11.98 -6.71
CA MET A 88 8.63 11.07 -7.80
C MET A 88 8.79 11.77 -9.16
N GLU A 89 9.20 11.03 -10.19
CA GLU A 89 9.21 11.55 -11.57
C GLU A 89 7.80 11.63 -12.17
N GLU A 90 6.92 10.69 -11.78
CA GLU A 90 5.53 10.58 -12.22
C GLU A 90 4.63 10.17 -11.04
N ASP A 91 3.34 10.50 -11.13
CA ASP A 91 2.33 10.13 -10.12
C ASP A 91 2.08 8.61 -10.10
N PHE A 92 1.64 8.06 -8.96
CA PHE A 92 1.33 6.64 -8.83
C PHE A 92 0.11 6.25 -9.70
N PRO A 93 0.14 5.06 -10.34
CA PRO A 93 -1.00 4.58 -11.11
C PRO A 93 -2.25 4.42 -10.23
N THR A 94 -3.43 4.39 -10.85
CA THR A 94 -4.70 4.32 -10.11
C THR A 94 -4.81 3.06 -9.25
N ASN A 95 -4.38 1.92 -9.80
CA ASN A 95 -4.46 0.63 -9.14
C ASN A 95 -3.07 0.18 -8.73
N TRP A 96 -2.68 0.58 -7.51
CA TRP A 96 -1.41 0.20 -6.94
C TRP A 96 -1.51 -0.13 -5.46
N LYS A 97 -0.44 -0.71 -4.91
CA LYS A 97 -0.36 -1.13 -3.52
C LYS A 97 0.96 -0.72 -2.92
N CYS A 98 0.92 -0.13 -1.73
CA CYS A 98 2.10 0.21 -0.94
C CYS A 98 2.32 -0.85 0.13
N VAL A 99 3.42 -1.60 0.06
CA VAL A 99 3.81 -2.55 1.10
C VAL A 99 5.27 -2.35 1.43
N LEU A 100 5.57 -2.22 2.72
CA LEU A 100 6.94 -2.14 3.20
C LEU A 100 7.50 -3.55 3.42
N SER A 101 8.76 -3.77 3.05
CA SER A 101 9.43 -5.05 3.33
C SER A 101 9.80 -5.23 4.81
N ASP A 102 9.91 -4.12 5.55
CA ASP A 102 10.27 -4.07 6.97
C ASP A 102 9.92 -2.69 7.57
N ARG A 103 10.18 -2.48 8.86
CA ARG A 103 10.03 -1.18 9.51
C ARG A 103 10.98 -0.14 8.89
N PRO A 104 10.48 1.06 8.52
CA PRO A 104 11.32 2.17 8.09
C PRO A 104 12.40 2.48 9.15
N GLY A 105 13.64 2.66 8.69
CA GLY A 105 14.80 2.92 9.56
C GLY A 105 15.56 1.67 10.07
N ALA A 106 15.04 0.46 9.87
CA ALA A 106 15.72 -0.79 10.27
C ALA A 106 16.76 -1.32 9.24
N GLY A 107 17.11 -0.53 8.22
CA GLY A 107 17.93 -0.97 7.08
C GLY A 107 17.14 -0.94 5.77
N PHE A 108 17.39 -1.89 4.86
CA PHE A 108 16.70 -2.00 3.56
C PHE A 108 15.18 -2.10 3.75
N CYS A 109 14.43 -1.05 3.39
CA CYS A 109 12.97 -1.09 3.30
C CYS A 109 12.56 -0.78 1.85
N ALA A 110 11.98 -1.78 1.18
CA ALA A 110 11.47 -1.68 -0.17
C ALA A 110 9.99 -1.34 -0.14
N VAL A 111 9.55 -0.48 -1.06
CA VAL A 111 8.16 -0.14 -1.33
C VAL A 111 7.81 -0.75 -2.67
N MET A 112 6.95 -1.76 -2.67
CA MET A 112 6.46 -2.31 -3.92
C MET A 112 5.39 -1.40 -4.53
N VAL A 113 5.34 -1.29 -5.87
CA VAL A 113 4.26 -0.62 -6.62
C VAL A 113 3.79 -1.56 -7.72
N LEU A 114 2.64 -2.19 -7.54
CA LEU A 114 2.06 -3.08 -8.55
C LEU A 114 1.13 -2.30 -9.46
N ASP A 115 1.40 -2.17 -10.76
CA ASP A 115 0.41 -1.62 -11.70
C ASP A 115 -0.41 -2.77 -12.29
N LEU A 116 -1.66 -2.85 -11.84
CA LEU A 116 -2.61 -3.86 -12.29
C LEU A 116 -3.36 -3.43 -13.57
N GLU A 117 -3.25 -2.17 -14.01
CA GLU A 117 -4.04 -1.63 -15.11
C GLU A 117 -3.19 -1.05 -16.26
N ARG A 118 -2.80 -1.93 -17.18
CA ARG A 118 -2.68 -1.53 -18.59
C ARG A 118 -3.77 -2.22 -19.41
N GLN A 119 -5.00 -1.74 -19.25
CA GLN A 119 -6.09 -2.05 -20.18
C GLN A 119 -5.74 -1.46 -21.56
N GLN A 120 -5.36 -2.30 -22.52
CA GLN A 120 -5.45 -1.90 -23.93
C GLN A 120 -6.94 -1.83 -24.29
N ALA A 121 -7.40 -0.66 -24.74
CA ALA A 121 -8.77 -0.47 -25.21
C ALA A 121 -9.11 -1.51 -26.29
N GLY A 122 -10.00 -2.46 -25.99
CA GLY A 122 -10.51 -3.40 -26.99
C GLY A 122 -11.07 -4.73 -26.50
N THR A 123 -10.72 -5.25 -25.32
CA THR A 123 -11.23 -6.57 -24.86
C THR A 123 -11.47 -6.63 -23.34
N PRO A 124 -12.65 -6.21 -22.85
CA PRO A 124 -12.91 -6.04 -21.41
C PRO A 124 -12.98 -7.33 -20.58
N TRP A 125 -13.24 -8.49 -21.19
CA TRP A 125 -13.62 -9.72 -20.45
C TRP A 125 -12.61 -10.87 -20.52
N LEU A 126 -11.58 -10.80 -21.37
CA LEU A 126 -10.64 -11.92 -21.59
C LEU A 126 -9.32 -11.83 -20.81
N ARG A 127 -9.06 -10.75 -20.05
CA ARG A 127 -7.74 -10.50 -19.42
C ARG A 127 -7.80 -10.10 -17.94
N ALA A 128 -8.86 -10.46 -17.20
CA ALA A 128 -9.02 -10.11 -15.79
C ALA A 128 -7.89 -10.63 -14.84
N HIS A 129 -7.06 -11.55 -15.33
CA HIS A 129 -5.93 -12.14 -14.62
C HIS A 129 -4.56 -11.69 -15.16
N HIS A 130 -4.46 -10.60 -15.92
CA HIS A 130 -3.17 -10.15 -16.45
C HIS A 130 -2.53 -9.11 -15.52
N VAL A 131 -1.33 -9.41 -15.00
CA VAL A 131 -0.48 -8.41 -14.34
C VAL A 131 0.22 -7.61 -15.44
N ALA A 132 -0.04 -6.30 -15.52
CA ALA A 132 0.42 -5.46 -16.61
C ALA A 132 1.90 -5.07 -16.45
N GLU A 133 2.26 -4.57 -15.27
CA GLU A 133 3.64 -4.28 -14.91
C GLU A 133 3.84 -4.53 -13.42
N VAL A 134 5.02 -5.04 -13.09
CA VAL A 134 5.50 -5.14 -11.71
C VAL A 134 6.68 -4.19 -11.60
N ALA A 135 6.53 -3.12 -10.85
CA ALA A 135 7.61 -2.21 -10.54
C ALA A 135 7.93 -2.29 -9.05
N VAL A 136 9.18 -2.56 -8.74
CA VAL A 136 9.65 -2.52 -7.36
C VAL A 136 10.46 -1.27 -7.19
N TYR A 137 10.16 -0.53 -6.14
CA TYR A 137 10.95 0.62 -5.75
C TYR A 137 11.61 0.32 -4.43
N LYS A 138 12.91 0.57 -4.35
CA LYS A 138 13.63 0.55 -3.08
C LYS A 138 13.80 1.99 -2.64
N MET A 139 13.47 2.22 -1.37
CA MET A 139 13.89 3.44 -0.71
C MET A 139 15.32 3.26 -0.21
N ASP A 140 16.23 4.13 -0.66
CA ASP A 140 17.54 4.28 -0.05
C ASP A 140 17.46 5.37 1.03
N PHE A 141 17.45 4.97 2.30
CA PHE A 141 17.42 5.93 3.42
C PHE A 141 18.78 6.60 3.65
N SER A 142 19.86 6.12 3.03
CA SER A 142 21.20 6.72 3.11
C SER A 142 21.41 7.80 2.04
N ALA A 143 20.71 7.70 0.91
CA ALA A 143 20.64 8.71 -0.13
C ALA A 143 19.18 8.81 -0.59
N PRO A 144 18.43 9.89 -0.28
CA PRO A 144 16.99 9.97 -0.52
C PRO A 144 16.69 10.06 -2.02
N ALA A 145 16.70 8.90 -2.69
CA ALA A 145 16.39 8.70 -4.11
C ALA A 145 15.48 7.47 -4.29
N TRP A 146 14.42 7.62 -5.09
CA TRP A 146 13.56 6.52 -5.48
C TRP A 146 14.35 5.72 -6.51
N CYS A 147 14.76 4.52 -6.12
CA CYS A 147 15.48 3.64 -7.02
C CYS A 147 14.49 2.58 -7.46
N LYS A 148 14.06 2.61 -8.73
CA LYS A 148 13.47 1.42 -9.34
C LYS A 148 14.52 0.32 -9.23
N VAL A 149 14.15 -0.77 -8.58
CA VAL A 149 15.02 -1.92 -8.39
C VAL A 149 14.41 -3.12 -9.09
N ASP A 150 15.29 -3.98 -9.54
CA ASP A 150 14.99 -5.31 -10.03
C ASP A 150 14.89 -6.34 -8.89
N ARG A 151 15.11 -5.94 -7.63
CA ARG A 151 15.15 -6.86 -6.49
C ARG A 151 14.58 -6.27 -5.20
N ILE A 152 13.86 -7.11 -4.46
CA ILE A 152 13.38 -6.82 -3.08
C ILE A 152 14.34 -7.34 -2.01
N GLY A 153 15.19 -8.32 -2.35
CA GLY A 153 16.17 -8.92 -1.45
C GLY A 153 16.03 -10.44 -1.34
N ASP A 154 17.15 -11.12 -1.07
CA ASP A 154 17.26 -12.59 -1.15
C ASP A 154 16.49 -13.32 -0.04
N ASP A 155 16.18 -12.64 1.06
CA ASP A 155 15.42 -13.17 2.19
C ASP A 155 14.06 -12.46 2.36
N ARG A 156 13.52 -11.89 1.29
CA ARG A 156 12.20 -11.23 1.35
C ARG A 156 11.29 -11.74 0.23
N VAL A 157 10.03 -11.91 0.59
CA VAL A 157 8.93 -12.09 -0.36
C VAL A 157 7.82 -11.08 -0.06
N PHE A 158 7.02 -10.77 -1.07
CA PHE A 158 5.77 -10.04 -0.88
C PHE A 158 4.57 -10.95 -1.17
N LEU A 159 3.55 -10.85 -0.32
CA LEU A 159 2.29 -11.58 -0.41
C LEU A 159 1.18 -10.55 -0.56
N LEU A 160 0.55 -10.52 -1.73
CA LEU A 160 -0.42 -9.51 -2.12
C LEU A 160 -1.74 -10.17 -2.49
N GLY A 161 -2.86 -9.59 -2.09
CA GLY A 161 -4.17 -9.96 -2.64
C GLY A 161 -4.71 -8.84 -3.54
N GLY A 162 -5.67 -9.14 -4.39
CA GLY A 162 -6.44 -8.11 -5.09
C GLY A 162 -7.76 -8.67 -5.61
N ASP A 163 -8.86 -8.05 -5.19
CA ASP A 163 -10.17 -8.11 -5.84
C ASP A 163 -10.49 -6.77 -6.51
N ARG A 164 -11.67 -6.75 -7.15
CA ARG A 164 -12.37 -5.55 -7.61
C ARG A 164 -12.19 -4.39 -6.64
N LEU A 165 -11.70 -3.26 -7.18
CA LEU A 165 -11.96 -1.92 -6.67
C LEU A 165 -11.90 -1.79 -5.12
N GLY A 166 -10.82 -2.28 -4.50
CA GLY A 166 -10.48 -1.94 -3.11
C GLY A 166 -11.14 -2.76 -2.00
N GLU A 167 -11.66 -3.96 -2.27
CA GLU A 167 -12.22 -4.82 -1.20
C GLU A 167 -11.13 -5.57 -0.39
N SER A 168 -9.97 -5.88 -0.99
CA SER A 168 -8.81 -6.48 -0.34
C SER A 168 -7.56 -5.64 -0.55
N ASN A 169 -7.30 -4.74 0.39
CA ASN A 169 -6.04 -3.99 0.48
C ASN A 169 -4.89 -4.83 1.06
N PHE A 170 -5.04 -6.15 1.17
CA PHE A 170 -4.02 -6.98 1.81
C PHE A 170 -2.69 -6.93 1.05
N GLY A 171 -1.64 -6.66 1.81
CA GLY A 171 -0.26 -6.77 1.41
C GLY A 171 0.58 -7.12 2.63
N ALA A 172 1.62 -7.92 2.45
CA ALA A 172 2.55 -8.26 3.52
C ALA A 172 3.92 -8.64 2.99
N SER A 173 4.93 -8.57 3.85
CA SER A 173 6.26 -9.11 3.61
C SER A 173 6.68 -10.03 4.74
N CYS A 174 7.44 -11.08 4.43
CA CYS A 174 8.01 -11.98 5.42
C CYS A 174 9.37 -12.52 4.95
N SER A 175 10.09 -13.17 5.89
CA SER A 175 11.36 -13.85 5.60
C SER A 175 11.12 -15.03 4.66
N ALA A 176 11.91 -15.10 3.59
CA ALA A 176 11.82 -16.22 2.67
C ALA A 176 12.45 -17.48 3.28
N GLY A 177 13.62 -17.33 3.89
CA GLY A 177 14.41 -18.41 4.47
C GLY A 177 13.70 -19.09 5.65
N GLU A 178 13.06 -18.32 6.52
CA GLU A 178 12.29 -18.87 7.66
C GLU A 178 11.12 -19.77 7.24
N HIS A 179 10.60 -19.57 6.02
CA HIS A 179 9.47 -20.32 5.49
C HIS A 179 9.84 -21.27 4.35
N GLY A 180 11.14 -21.47 4.09
CA GLY A 180 11.62 -22.32 3.01
C GLY A 180 11.19 -21.84 1.62
N LEU A 181 10.90 -20.55 1.48
CA LEU A 181 10.54 -19.92 0.23
C LEU A 181 11.80 -19.42 -0.49
N PRO A 182 11.84 -19.46 -1.83
CA PRO A 182 12.80 -18.70 -2.59
C PRO A 182 12.49 -17.21 -2.45
N GLY A 183 13.46 -16.43 -1.96
CA GLY A 183 13.31 -14.98 -1.84
C GLY A 183 13.38 -14.26 -3.19
N ASN A 184 13.29 -12.94 -3.13
CA ASN A 184 13.19 -12.07 -4.29
C ASN A 184 11.95 -12.36 -5.17
N ARG A 185 10.82 -12.68 -4.52
CA ARG A 185 9.57 -13.05 -5.20
C ARG A 185 8.36 -12.30 -4.70
N ILE A 186 7.40 -12.15 -5.60
CA ILE A 186 6.08 -11.61 -5.32
C ILE A 186 5.05 -12.70 -5.61
N TYR A 187 4.19 -12.93 -4.64
CA TYR A 187 3.05 -13.82 -4.72
C TYR A 187 1.79 -12.95 -4.71
N PHE A 188 1.17 -12.79 -5.88
CA PHE A 188 -0.03 -11.99 -6.05
C PHE A 188 -1.23 -12.89 -6.33
N LEU A 189 -2.14 -12.95 -5.36
CA LEU A 189 -3.41 -13.64 -5.48
C LEU A 189 -4.41 -12.70 -6.16
N ASN A 190 -4.63 -12.91 -7.45
CA ASN A 190 -5.67 -12.23 -8.21
C ASN A 190 -6.98 -13.00 -8.08
N HIS A 191 -7.98 -12.35 -7.49
CA HIS A 191 -9.30 -12.92 -7.33
C HIS A 191 -10.39 -11.94 -7.79
N TRP A 192 -10.25 -11.44 -9.02
CA TRP A 192 -11.28 -10.64 -9.69
C TRP A 192 -12.69 -11.24 -9.60
N ALA A 193 -12.78 -12.57 -9.65
CA ALA A 193 -13.97 -13.33 -9.32
C ALA A 193 -13.61 -14.51 -8.38
N THR A 194 -14.56 -14.93 -7.54
CA THR A 194 -14.37 -16.01 -6.54
C THR A 194 -14.01 -17.38 -7.14
N ASN A 195 -14.18 -17.54 -8.45
CA ASN A 195 -13.82 -18.72 -9.22
C ASN A 195 -12.53 -18.54 -10.03
N GLU A 196 -11.94 -17.35 -10.06
CA GLU A 196 -10.76 -17.04 -10.87
C GLU A 196 -9.45 -17.27 -10.10
N ASN A 197 -9.37 -16.93 -8.80
CA ASN A 197 -8.35 -17.32 -7.80
C ASN A 197 -6.96 -17.70 -8.35
N PHE A 198 -6.38 -16.85 -9.19
CA PHE A 198 -5.10 -17.08 -9.82
C PHE A 198 -3.98 -16.63 -8.88
N LEU A 199 -2.99 -17.49 -8.67
CA LEU A 199 -1.78 -17.11 -7.97
C LEU A 199 -0.71 -16.77 -9.01
N HIS A 200 -0.37 -15.49 -9.11
CA HIS A 200 0.77 -15.00 -9.87
C HIS A 200 2.03 -15.11 -9.01
N ILE A 201 3.02 -15.83 -9.51
CA ILE A 201 4.33 -15.97 -8.89
C ILE A 201 5.32 -15.23 -9.79
N ILE A 202 5.75 -14.06 -9.34
CA ILE A 202 6.69 -13.22 -10.08
C ILE A 202 8.05 -13.40 -9.42
N ASP A 203 8.99 -13.95 -10.17
CA ASP A 203 10.40 -14.09 -9.79
C ASP A 203 11.17 -12.92 -10.38
N LEU A 204 11.59 -12.02 -9.51
CA LEU A 204 12.27 -10.78 -9.90
C LEU A 204 13.72 -11.02 -10.33
N GLU A 205 14.36 -12.09 -9.82
CA GLU A 205 15.70 -12.48 -10.25
C GLU A 205 15.69 -12.97 -11.71
N LYS A 206 14.71 -13.81 -12.04
CA LYS A 206 14.62 -14.45 -13.35
C LYS A 206 13.81 -13.65 -14.36
N GLU A 207 13.17 -12.57 -13.91
CA GLU A 207 12.20 -11.78 -14.68
C GLU A 207 11.09 -12.67 -15.27
N THR A 208 10.65 -13.68 -14.52
CA THR A 208 9.61 -14.62 -14.96
C THR A 208 8.32 -14.47 -14.17
N GLN A 209 7.20 -14.70 -14.85
CA GLN A 209 5.91 -14.84 -14.22
C GLN A 209 5.34 -16.24 -14.47
N GLU A 210 5.03 -16.94 -13.38
CA GLU A 210 4.27 -18.18 -13.38
C GLU A 210 2.86 -17.91 -12.88
N VAL A 211 1.89 -18.69 -13.38
CA VAL A 211 0.49 -18.56 -12.96
C VAL A 211 -0.01 -19.93 -12.53
N GLU A 212 -0.40 -20.02 -11.28
CA GLU A 212 -0.97 -21.22 -10.69
C GLU A 212 -2.47 -21.03 -10.41
N ARG A 213 -3.18 -22.15 -10.34
CA ARG A 213 -4.58 -22.20 -9.88
C ARG A 213 -4.71 -23.24 -8.77
N PRO A 214 -4.29 -22.91 -7.54
CA PRO A 214 -4.30 -23.86 -6.43
C PRO A 214 -5.70 -24.38 -6.11
N PHE A 215 -6.72 -23.57 -6.36
CA PHE A 215 -8.11 -23.85 -6.03
C PHE A 215 -8.99 -24.22 -7.23
N LYS A 216 -8.41 -24.68 -8.35
CA LYS A 216 -9.13 -24.94 -9.60
C LYS A 216 -10.30 -25.93 -9.49
N ASP A 217 -10.23 -26.84 -8.53
CA ASP A 217 -11.24 -27.90 -8.35
C ASP A 217 -12.42 -27.46 -7.45
N PHE A 218 -12.33 -26.25 -6.85
CA PHE A 218 -13.36 -25.68 -5.98
C PHE A 218 -14.24 -24.70 -6.76
N VAL A 219 -15.24 -25.26 -7.46
CA VAL A 219 -16.28 -24.50 -8.15
C VAL A 219 -17.24 -23.91 -7.11
N ASP A 220 -17.64 -22.64 -7.27
CA ASP A 220 -18.59 -21.93 -6.40
C ASP A 220 -18.13 -21.64 -4.96
N SER A 221 -16.89 -21.15 -4.80
CA SER A 221 -16.46 -20.61 -3.51
C SER A 221 -17.32 -19.39 -3.12
N LEU A 222 -18.00 -19.49 -1.96
CA LEU A 222 -18.80 -18.39 -1.39
C LEU A 222 -17.93 -17.21 -0.93
N ARG A 223 -16.63 -17.42 -0.74
CA ARG A 223 -15.67 -16.41 -0.28
C ARG A 223 -14.37 -16.52 -1.08
N PRO A 224 -13.68 -15.40 -1.36
CA PRO A 224 -12.36 -15.44 -1.97
C PRO A 224 -11.33 -16.08 -1.03
N PRO A 225 -10.30 -16.75 -1.56
CA PRO A 225 -9.15 -17.17 -0.77
C PRO A 225 -8.42 -15.95 -0.22
N PHE A 226 -7.78 -16.12 0.94
CA PHE A 226 -7.05 -15.05 1.61
C PHE A 226 -5.72 -15.58 2.16
N TRP A 227 -4.78 -14.66 2.37
CA TRP A 227 -3.48 -14.96 2.95
C TRP A 227 -3.60 -15.19 4.46
N MET A 228 -2.98 -16.26 4.95
CA MET A 228 -2.70 -16.45 6.37
C MET A 228 -1.19 -16.38 6.56
N LEU A 229 -0.75 -15.54 7.51
CA LEU A 229 0.66 -15.33 7.80
C LEU A 229 1.03 -15.94 9.15
N PRO A 230 2.28 -16.39 9.32
CA PRO A 230 2.84 -16.67 10.62
C PRO A 230 2.75 -15.44 11.53
N THR A 231 2.40 -15.65 12.79
CA THR A 231 2.56 -14.62 13.82
C THR A 231 4.03 -14.50 14.16
N ALA A 232 4.57 -13.28 14.20
CA ALA A 232 5.91 -13.07 14.75
C ALA A 232 5.93 -13.57 16.21
N GLU A 233 6.92 -14.40 16.56
CA GLU A 233 7.30 -14.64 17.97
C GLU A 233 8.28 -13.56 18.44
#